data_AF-A0A8T4MBD5-F1
#
_entry.id   AF-A0A8T4MBD5-F1
#
_cell.length_a   1.000
_cell.length_b   1.000
_cell.length_c   1.000
_cell.angle_alpha   90.00
_cell.angle_beta   90.00
_cell.angle_gamma   90.00
#
_symmetry.space_group_name_H-M   'P 1'
#
loop_
_entity.id
_entity.type
_entity.pdbx_description
1 polymer ?
#
loop_
_entity_poly.entity_id
_entity_poly.type
_entity_poly.pdbx_seq_one_letter_code
_entity_poly.pdbx_strand_id
1 'polypeptide(L)'
;MTEKSKVREITIIDEGGTFDVIMRRFTGERDFDFEGLTQLRRILSNGKAKLIYTIKKKNPGSIYGLAKMLGRDFKSVSDDVKLLEKFGFVDMIAEKSGKRERLRPILVVDSMHIHIKL
;
A
#
# COMPACT_ATOMS: atom_id res chain seq x y z
N MET A 1 2.10 20.31 19.24
CA MET A 1 0.99 19.40 18.83
C MET A 1 1.64 18.15 18.28
N THR A 2 1.55 17.02 18.97
CA THR A 2 2.22 15.77 18.59
C THR A 2 1.54 15.21 17.33
N GLU A 3 2.21 15.27 16.18
CA GLU A 3 1.76 14.57 14.97
C GLU A 3 1.65 13.08 15.30
N LYS A 4 0.43 12.55 15.23
CA LYS A 4 0.17 11.13 15.41
C LYS A 4 0.76 10.39 14.20
N SER A 5 1.98 9.88 14.32
CA SER A 5 2.60 9.04 13.29
C SER A 5 1.80 7.75 13.13
N LYS A 6 1.40 7.43 11.90
CA LYS A 6 0.74 6.16 11.59
C LYS A 6 1.81 5.14 11.22
N VAL A 7 2.28 4.41 12.23
CA VAL A 7 3.17 3.26 12.04
C VAL A 7 2.32 2.06 11.62
N ARG A 8 2.69 1.40 10.52
CA ARG A 8 2.12 0.10 10.12
C ARG A 8 3.14 -0.98 10.44
N GLU A 9 2.87 -1.74 11.49
CA GLU A 9 3.66 -2.90 11.85
C GLU A 9 3.08 -4.13 11.16
N ILE A 10 3.91 -4.83 10.39
CA ILE A 10 3.58 -6.14 9.84
C ILE A 10 4.50 -7.14 10.53
N THR A 11 4.02 -7.71 11.63
CA THR A 11 4.75 -8.74 12.37
C THR A 11 4.41 -10.10 11.78
N ILE A 12 5.40 -10.76 11.15
CA ILE A 12 5.27 -12.14 10.67
C ILE A 12 5.85 -13.03 11.79
N ILE A 13 4.97 -13.64 12.57
CA ILE A 13 5.35 -14.60 13.60
C ILE A 13 4.83 -15.96 13.14
N ASP A 14 5.75 -16.81 12.69
CA ASP A 14 5.47 -18.23 12.57
C ASP A 14 5.61 -18.87 13.95
N GLU A 15 4.44 -19.27 14.47
CA GLU A 15 4.12 -20.05 15.67
C GLU A 15 2.72 -19.61 16.16
N GLY A 16 1.72 -19.75 15.28
CA GLY A 16 0.30 -19.84 15.68
C GLY A 16 -0.38 -18.59 16.25
N GLY A 17 -0.33 -17.42 15.59
CA GLY A 17 -1.11 -16.26 16.07
C GLY A 17 -1.34 -15.08 15.11
N THR A 18 -2.56 -14.56 15.15
CA THR A 18 -3.10 -13.29 14.58
C THR A 18 -3.44 -13.24 13.09
N PHE A 19 -2.68 -13.88 12.19
CA PHE A 19 -3.18 -14.12 10.82
C PHE A 19 -4.29 -15.18 10.78
N ASP A 20 -4.36 -16.01 11.80
CA ASP A 20 -5.30 -17.12 11.94
C ASP A 20 -6.77 -16.67 12.01
N VAL A 21 -7.08 -15.45 12.48
CA VAL A 21 -8.47 -14.98 12.59
C VAL A 21 -9.04 -14.52 11.24
N ILE A 22 -8.18 -14.08 10.30
CA ILE A 22 -8.57 -13.77 8.91
C ILE A 22 -8.41 -15.01 8.01
N MET A 23 -7.38 -15.84 8.24
CA MET A 23 -7.06 -17.05 7.47
C MET A 23 -7.93 -18.28 7.80
N ARG A 24 -8.35 -18.52 9.06
CA ARG A 24 -9.20 -19.69 9.42
C ARG A 24 -10.56 -19.69 8.75
N ARG A 25 -11.03 -18.54 8.23
CA ARG A 25 -12.31 -18.48 7.52
C ARG A 25 -12.20 -19.04 6.09
N PHE A 26 -10.99 -19.26 5.56
CA PHE A 26 -10.80 -19.57 4.15
C PHE A 26 -10.20 -20.94 3.84
N THR A 27 -9.34 -21.53 4.67
CA THR A 27 -8.73 -22.83 4.33
C THR A 27 -8.39 -23.66 5.56
N GLY A 28 -8.88 -24.91 5.57
CA GLY A 28 -8.39 -25.95 6.45
C GLY A 28 -7.10 -26.55 5.89
N GLU A 29 -6.12 -26.74 6.78
CA GLU A 29 -4.91 -27.55 6.66
C GLU A 29 -3.71 -27.05 5.81
N ARG A 30 -2.62 -26.73 6.53
CA ARG A 30 -1.21 -27.10 6.31
C ARG A 30 -0.62 -27.10 4.88
N ASP A 31 -0.85 -26.06 4.10
CA ASP A 31 0.04 -25.71 2.97
C ASP A 31 0.77 -24.40 3.26
N PHE A 32 2.06 -24.34 2.93
CA PHE A 32 2.85 -23.11 3.03
C PHE A 32 2.12 -21.98 2.31
N ASP A 33 1.93 -20.84 2.99
CA ASP A 33 1.19 -19.68 2.46
C ASP A 33 2.00 -18.93 1.39
N PHE A 34 2.11 -19.54 0.22
CA PHE A 34 2.69 -18.93 -0.97
C PHE A 34 1.88 -17.70 -1.42
N GLU A 35 0.61 -17.59 -1.04
CA GLU A 35 -0.24 -16.46 -1.39
C GLU A 35 0.22 -15.20 -0.65
N GLY A 36 0.40 -15.27 0.68
CA GLY A 36 0.90 -14.17 1.51
C GLY A 36 2.27 -13.65 1.02
N LEU A 37 3.22 -14.55 0.77
CA LEU A 37 4.54 -14.18 0.25
C LEU A 37 4.47 -13.54 -1.14
N THR A 38 3.58 -14.05 -2.00
CA THR A 38 3.35 -13.48 -3.34
C THR A 38 2.77 -12.07 -3.26
N GLN A 39 1.86 -11.82 -2.32
CA GLN A 39 1.28 -10.50 -2.09
C GLN A 39 2.33 -9.51 -1.55
N LEU A 40 3.16 -9.93 -0.59
CA LEU A 40 4.28 -9.12 -0.08
C LEU A 40 5.26 -8.74 -1.21
N ARG A 41 5.67 -9.71 -2.04
CA ARG A 41 6.54 -9.47 -3.21
C ARG A 41 5.95 -8.45 -4.17
N ARG A 42 4.63 -8.46 -4.37
CA ARG A 42 3.94 -7.50 -5.25
C ARG A 42 3.97 -6.06 -4.74
N ILE A 43 3.97 -5.87 -3.41
CA ILE A 43 4.05 -4.55 -2.76
C ILE A 43 5.49 -4.03 -2.73
N LEU A 44 6.47 -4.91 -2.53
CA LEU A 44 7.88 -4.55 -2.41
C LEU A 44 8.62 -4.41 -3.75
N SER A 45 7.90 -4.36 -4.88
CA SER A 45 8.55 -4.21 -6.17
C SER A 45 9.15 -2.80 -6.37
N ASN A 46 10.20 -2.70 -7.18
CA ASN A 46 10.84 -1.41 -7.50
C ASN A 46 9.85 -0.37 -8.04
N GLY A 47 8.86 -0.81 -8.83
CA GLY A 47 7.81 0.06 -9.36
C GLY A 47 6.95 0.66 -8.25
N LYS A 48 6.57 -0.14 -7.25
CA LYS A 48 5.81 0.31 -6.07
C LYS A 48 6.63 1.24 -5.20
N ALA A 49 7.90 0.91 -4.95
CA ALA A 49 8.82 1.75 -4.18
C ALA A 49 8.97 3.14 -4.83
N LYS A 50 9.16 3.18 -6.15
CA LYS A 50 9.24 4.44 -6.91
C LYS A 50 7.93 5.22 -6.82
N LEU A 51 6.78 4.55 -6.96
CA LEU A 51 5.46 5.18 -6.84
C LEU A 51 5.23 5.78 -5.45
N ILE A 52 5.51 5.03 -4.37
CA ILE A 52 5.43 5.50 -2.99
C ILE A 52 6.33 6.72 -2.77
N TYR A 53 7.58 6.65 -3.24
CA TYR A 53 8.53 7.75 -3.17
C TYR A 53 8.01 9.00 -3.90
N THR A 54 7.47 8.85 -5.11
CA THR A 54 6.93 9.96 -5.89
C THR A 54 5.69 10.58 -5.23
N ILE A 55 4.77 9.77 -4.69
CA ILE A 55 3.64 10.29 -3.92
C ILE A 55 4.14 11.15 -2.75
N LYS A 56 5.07 10.62 -1.94
CA LYS A 56 5.61 11.33 -0.76
C LYS A 56 6.37 12.61 -1.11
N LYS A 57 7.16 12.61 -2.20
CA LYS A 57 8.06 13.72 -2.53
C LYS A 57 7.47 14.76 -3.47
N LYS A 58 6.52 14.36 -4.32
CA LYS A 58 5.98 15.23 -5.37
C LYS A 58 4.52 15.60 -5.18
N ASN A 59 3.81 14.98 -4.23
CA ASN A 59 2.42 15.29 -3.86
C ASN A 59 1.51 15.47 -5.11
N PRO A 60 1.39 14.45 -5.96
CA PRO A 60 0.62 14.55 -7.20
C PRO A 60 -0.86 14.86 -6.91
N GLY A 61 -1.44 15.82 -7.63
CA GLY A 61 -2.85 16.19 -7.47
C GLY A 61 -3.86 15.21 -8.09
N SER A 62 -3.40 14.11 -8.69
CA SER A 62 -4.25 13.03 -9.24
C SER A 62 -3.39 11.82 -9.64
N ILE A 63 -4.04 10.67 -9.87
CA ILE A 63 -3.39 9.47 -10.45
C ILE A 63 -2.83 9.78 -11.85
N TYR A 64 -3.51 10.62 -12.64
CA TYR A 64 -3.01 11.05 -13.95
C TYR A 64 -1.71 11.84 -13.84
N GLY A 65 -1.65 12.80 -12.90
CA GLY A 65 -0.43 13.54 -12.62
C GLY A 65 0.71 12.64 -12.16
N LEU A 66 0.42 11.68 -11.27
CA LEU A 66 1.39 10.67 -10.83
C LEU A 66 1.93 9.84 -12.01
N ALA A 67 1.06 9.42 -12.92
CA ALA A 67 1.48 8.67 -14.11
C ALA A 67 2.43 9.47 -15.02
N LYS A 68 2.13 10.75 -15.25
CA LYS A 68 3.02 11.66 -15.98
C LYS A 68 4.37 11.83 -15.29
N MET A 69 4.40 12.00 -13.97
CA MET A 69 5.65 12.11 -13.21
C MET A 69 6.50 10.84 -13.25
N LEU A 70 5.86 9.67 -13.31
CA LEU A 70 6.53 8.37 -13.38
C LEU A 70 6.95 7.97 -14.80
N GLY A 71 6.44 8.65 -15.83
CA GLY A 71 6.63 8.27 -17.24
C GLY A 71 5.96 6.92 -17.57
N ARG A 72 4.84 6.60 -16.91
CA ARG A 72 4.11 5.33 -17.06
C ARG A 72 2.70 5.58 -17.58
N ASP A 73 2.07 4.54 -18.13
CA ASP A 73 0.67 4.61 -18.54
C ASP A 73 -0.25 4.71 -17.33
N PHE A 74 -1.41 5.35 -17.53
CA PHE A 74 -2.37 5.62 -16.46
C PHE A 74 -2.92 4.33 -15.83
N LYS A 75 -3.19 3.29 -16.64
CA LYS A 75 -3.81 2.06 -16.18
C LYS A 75 -2.89 1.33 -15.20
N SER A 76 -1.62 1.16 -15.57
CA SER A 76 -0.60 0.53 -14.73
C SER A 76 -0.41 1.25 -13.40
N VAL A 77 -0.40 2.59 -13.42
CA VAL A 77 -0.27 3.38 -12.18
C VAL A 77 -1.54 3.32 -11.34
N SER A 78 -2.72 3.35 -11.96
CA SER A 78 -4.00 3.20 -11.27
C SER A 78 -4.12 1.84 -10.56
N ASP A 79 -3.73 0.76 -11.24
CA ASP A 79 -3.74 -0.60 -10.67
C ASP A 79 -2.74 -0.72 -9.51
N ASP A 80 -1.56 -0.10 -9.61
CA ASP A 80 -0.60 -0.03 -8.50
C ASP A 80 -1.12 0.78 -7.31
N VAL A 81 -1.77 1.93 -7.54
CA VAL A 81 -2.38 2.76 -6.49
C VAL A 81 -3.46 1.98 -5.75
N LYS A 82 -4.38 1.31 -6.48
CA LYS A 82 -5.43 0.48 -5.88
C LYS A 82 -4.86 -0.66 -5.03
N LEU A 83 -3.77 -1.28 -5.48
CA LEU A 83 -3.12 -2.32 -4.70
C LEU A 83 -2.61 -1.74 -3.37
N LEU A 84 -1.88 -0.62 -3.42
CA LEU A 84 -1.35 0.03 -2.23
C LEU A 84 -2.43 0.58 -1.30
N GLU A 85 -3.56 1.04 -1.86
CA GLU A 85 -4.75 1.42 -1.11
C GLU A 85 -5.38 0.23 -0.38
N LYS A 86 -5.52 -0.92 -1.06
CA LYS A 86 -6.01 -2.17 -0.44
C LYS A 86 -5.17 -2.60 0.77
N PHE A 87 -3.86 -2.37 0.72
CA PHE A 87 -2.94 -2.67 1.84
C PHE A 87 -2.74 -1.49 2.80
N GLY A 88 -3.45 -0.38 2.60
CA GLY A 88 -3.44 0.76 3.53
C GLY A 88 -2.17 1.61 3.52
N PHE A 89 -1.36 1.53 2.45
CA PHE A 89 -0.20 2.41 2.24
C PHE A 89 -0.62 3.78 1.70
N VAL A 90 -1.58 3.78 0.77
CA VAL A 90 -2.07 4.97 0.07
C VAL A 90 -3.55 5.18 0.37
N ASP A 91 -3.99 6.43 0.42
CA ASP A 91 -5.40 6.80 0.50
C ASP A 91 -5.73 7.82 -0.58
N MET A 92 -7.00 7.87 -1.01
CA MET A 92 -7.50 8.76 -2.04
C MET A 92 -8.35 9.84 -1.40
N ILE A 93 -7.77 11.01 -1.17
CA ILE A 93 -8.50 12.12 -0.56
C ILE A 93 -9.11 13.02 -1.61
N ALA A 94 -10.33 13.48 -1.32
CA ALA A 94 -11.01 14.47 -2.13
C ALA A 94 -10.39 15.86 -1.88
N GLU A 95 -10.06 16.54 -2.98
CA GLU A 95 -9.59 17.91 -3.00
C GLU A 95 -10.56 18.74 -3.84
N LYS A 96 -11.14 19.78 -3.22
CA LYS A 96 -12.06 20.70 -3.88
C LYS A 96 -11.31 21.89 -4.44
N SER A 97 -11.49 22.14 -5.72
CA SER A 97 -11.03 23.36 -6.39
C SER A 97 -12.23 24.00 -7.08
N GLY A 98 -12.79 25.01 -6.41
CA GLY A 98 -14.05 25.64 -6.81
C GLY A 98 -15.22 24.65 -6.81
N LYS A 99 -15.90 24.51 -7.95
CA LYS A 99 -17.04 23.58 -8.14
C LYS A 99 -16.62 22.14 -8.47
N ARG A 100 -15.32 21.88 -8.64
CA ARG A 100 -14.81 20.55 -9.04
C ARG A 100 -14.15 19.86 -7.86
N GLU A 101 -14.44 18.58 -7.72
CA GLU A 101 -13.81 17.69 -6.76
C GLU A 101 -12.91 16.69 -7.50
N ARG A 102 -11.70 16.49 -7.01
CA ARG A 102 -10.72 15.54 -7.57
C ARG A 102 -10.18 14.67 -6.47
N LEU A 103 -9.96 13.40 -6.77
CA LEU A 103 -9.27 12.49 -5.86
C LEU A 103 -7.77 12.55 -6.12
N ARG A 104 -6.99 12.78 -5.06
CA ARG A 104 -5.52 12.71 -5.11
C ARG A 104 -4.98 11.62 -4.20
N PRO A 105 -3.96 10.87 -4.64
CA PRO A 105 -3.33 9.87 -3.81
C PRO A 105 -2.42 10.52 -2.77
N ILE A 106 -2.49 10.05 -1.53
CA ILE A 106 -1.60 10.43 -0.44
C ILE A 106 -0.99 9.20 0.22
N LEU A 107 0.24 9.32 0.72
CA LEU A 107 0.83 8.29 1.57
C LEU A 107 0.30 8.48 2.99
N VAL A 108 -0.29 7.43 3.58
CA VAL A 108 -0.86 7.47 4.94
C VAL A 108 -0.06 6.69 5.96
N VAL A 109 1.12 6.22 5.56
CA VAL A 109 2.05 5.47 6.41
C VAL A 109 3.39 6.17 6.49
N ASP A 110 3.99 6.13 7.68
CA ASP A 110 5.30 6.74 7.92
C ASP A 110 6.44 5.72 7.80
N SER A 111 6.19 4.48 8.26
CA SER A 111 7.12 3.37 8.23
C SER A 111 6.41 2.04 7.97
N MET A 112 7.16 1.08 7.43
CA MET A 112 6.78 -0.33 7.27
C MET A 112 7.86 -1.15 7.97
N HIS A 113 7.48 -1.97 8.95
CA HIS A 113 8.38 -2.90 9.61
C HIS A 113 8.04 -4.31 9.13
N ILE A 114 9.06 -5.06 8.70
CA ILE A 114 8.94 -6.47 8.32
C ILE A 114 9.83 -7.25 9.27
N HIS A 115 9.21 -8.12 10.06
CA HIS A 115 9.91 -9.03 10.94
C HIS A 115 9.93 -10.42 10.30
N ILE A 116 11.11 -11.01 10.12
CA ILE A 116 11.27 -12.38 9.62
C ILE A 116 11.99 -13.16 10.72
N LYS A 117 11.31 -14.15 11.31
CA LYS A 117 11.91 -15.11 12.23
C LYS A 117 12.36 -16.32 11.40
N LEU A 118 13.61 -16.73 11.57
CA LEU A 118 14.20 -17.91 10.94
C LEU A 118 14.37 -19.01 11.98
#